data_AF-A0A2S0M6G2-F1
#
_entry.id   AF-A0A2S0M6G2-F1
#
_cell.length_a   1.000
_cell.length_b   1.000
_cell.length_c   1.000
_cell.angle_alpha   90.00
_cell.angle_beta   90.00
_cell.angle_gamma   90.00
#
_symmetry.space_group_name_H-M   'P 1'
#
loop_
_entity.id
_entity.type
_entity.pdbx_description
1 polymer ?
#
loop_
_entity_poly.entity_id
_entity_poly.type
_entity_poly.pdbx_seq_one_letter_code
_entity_poly.pdbx_strand_id
1 'polypeptide(L)'
;MCISGRVEYLIRKLRYNKIANTSASLSRTERRYPMRKKVIFRLVGGGIQVEEINHILFVESNGHVQQVHTVDGSMLETRQSLLAMLQTFETLAPGQFVSPGKGYIVNQSAIHIIKSEYIEVKGHKIPLAKRKYRQFQEDYFKFIFSKDA
;
A
#
# COMPACT_ATOMS: atom_id res chain seq x y z
N MET A 1 -3.43 -3.84 33.63
CA MET A 1 -2.22 -3.17 33.08
C MET A 1 -2.63 -2.35 31.87
N CYS A 2 -2.77 -1.03 32.05
CA CYS A 2 -3.30 -0.12 31.03
C CYS A 2 -2.13 0.60 30.34
N ILE A 3 -1.73 0.13 29.15
CA ILE A 3 -0.79 0.86 28.29
C ILE A 3 -1.25 0.94 26.81
N SER A 4 -2.51 0.60 26.51
CA SER A 4 -2.99 0.48 25.12
C SER A 4 -3.73 1.72 24.58
N GLY A 5 -3.76 2.85 25.30
CA GLY A 5 -4.47 4.06 24.84
C GLY A 5 -3.58 5.15 24.23
N ARG A 6 -2.29 5.15 24.56
CA ARG A 6 -1.39 6.29 24.26
C ARG A 6 -0.88 6.28 22.82
N VAL A 7 -0.70 5.10 22.23
CA VAL A 7 -0.20 4.93 20.85
C VAL A 7 -1.30 5.25 19.83
N GLU A 8 -2.53 4.80 20.07
CA GLU A 8 -3.70 5.13 19.22
C GLU A 8 -4.01 6.64 19.20
N TYR A 9 -3.87 7.32 20.34
CA TYR A 9 -4.04 8.76 20.42
C TYR A 9 -3.01 9.54 19.59
N LEU A 10 -1.74 9.07 19.56
CA LEU A 10 -0.67 9.72 18.79
C LEU A 10 -0.89 9.59 17.29
N ILE A 11 -1.33 8.43 16.80
CA ILE A 11 -1.61 8.19 15.36
C ILE A 11 -2.74 9.10 14.88
N ARG A 12 -3.80 9.29 15.69
CA ARG A 12 -4.93 10.16 15.34
C ARG A 12 -4.56 11.64 15.33
N LYS A 13 -3.68 12.08 16.24
CA LYS A 13 -3.24 13.48 16.35
C LYS A 13 -2.30 13.89 15.21
N LEU A 14 -1.41 12.99 14.76
CA LEU A 14 -0.54 13.25 13.60
C LEU A 14 -1.33 13.38 12.29
N ARG A 15 -2.43 12.62 12.15
CA ARG A 15 -3.34 12.75 10.99
C ARG A 15 -4.11 14.08 10.98
N TYR A 16 -4.50 14.60 12.15
CA TYR A 16 -5.21 15.89 12.28
C TYR A 16 -4.32 17.11 12.03
N ASN A 17 -3.06 17.09 12.47
CA ASN A 17 -2.12 18.20 12.23
C ASN A 17 -1.67 18.32 10.77
N LYS A 18 -1.82 17.28 9.95
CA LYS A 18 -1.49 17.31 8.52
C LYS A 18 -2.54 18.05 7.68
N ILE A 19 -3.78 18.15 8.18
CA ILE A 19 -4.90 18.81 7.48
C ILE A 19 -4.91 20.34 7.73
N ALA A 20 -4.34 20.81 8.84
CA ALA A 20 -4.42 22.20 9.27
C ALA A 20 -3.40 23.16 8.61
N ASN A 21 -2.35 22.65 7.97
CA ASN A 21 -1.20 23.48 7.55
C ASN A 21 -0.99 23.56 6.02
N THR A 22 -2.00 23.28 5.19
CA THR A 22 -1.87 23.41 3.73
C THR A 22 -2.54 24.68 3.22
N SER A 23 -2.08 25.83 3.71
CA SER A 23 -2.33 27.13 3.07
C SER A 23 -1.13 28.04 3.25
N ALA A 24 0.04 27.63 2.76
CA ALA A 24 1.15 28.55 2.60
C ALA A 24 2.13 28.06 1.51
N SER A 25 2.36 28.96 0.55
CA SER A 25 3.62 29.12 -0.18
C SER A 25 3.82 28.25 -1.43
N LEU A 26 3.29 28.77 -2.54
CA LEU A 26 3.87 28.64 -3.87
C LEU A 26 5.30 29.23 -3.88
N SER A 27 6.33 28.39 -3.94
CA SER A 27 7.67 28.81 -4.37
C SER A 27 8.37 27.73 -5.18
N ARG A 28 8.21 27.85 -6.50
CA ARG A 28 9.19 27.66 -7.58
C ARG A 28 10.61 27.19 -7.19
N THR A 29 10.77 25.91 -6.89
CA THR A 29 11.99 25.13 -7.19
C THR A 29 11.58 23.68 -7.49
N GLU A 30 11.86 23.24 -8.72
CA GLU A 30 12.02 21.83 -9.10
C GLU A 30 10.96 20.83 -8.62
N ARG A 31 9.77 20.84 -9.25
CA ARG A 31 8.97 19.61 -9.33
C ARG A 31 9.67 18.61 -10.26
N ARG A 32 10.72 17.94 -9.76
CA ARG A 32 11.00 16.55 -10.14
C ARG A 32 9.75 15.77 -9.76
N TYR A 33 8.76 15.73 -10.66
CA TYR A 33 7.73 14.71 -10.55
C TYR A 33 8.49 13.39 -10.46
N PRO A 34 8.38 12.62 -9.35
CA PRO A 34 8.97 11.30 -9.33
C PRO A 34 8.40 10.60 -10.56
N MET A 35 9.29 10.17 -11.46
CA MET A 35 8.92 9.55 -12.73
C MET A 35 7.79 8.58 -12.45
N ARG A 36 6.63 8.77 -13.07
CA ARG A 36 5.43 7.96 -12.82
C ARG A 36 5.78 6.52 -13.21
N LYS A 37 6.19 5.72 -12.23
CA LYS A 37 6.59 4.32 -12.44
C LYS A 37 5.35 3.55 -12.80
N LYS A 38 5.40 2.87 -13.95
CA LYS A 38 4.26 2.13 -14.50
C LYS A 38 4.55 0.64 -14.48
N VAL A 39 3.49 -0.14 -14.32
CA VAL A 39 3.49 -1.60 -14.38
C VAL A 39 2.59 -2.01 -15.54
N ILE A 40 3.03 -3.02 -16.28
CA ILE A 40 2.26 -3.62 -17.38
C ILE A 40 1.60 -4.89 -16.84
N PHE A 41 0.28 -4.97 -16.94
CA PHE A 41 -0.52 -6.13 -16.60
C PHE A 41 -1.04 -6.82 -17.86
N ARG A 42 -0.82 -8.14 -17.95
CA ARG A 42 -1.43 -8.99 -18.98
C ARG A 42 -2.72 -9.56 -18.42
N LEU A 43 -3.84 -9.15 -18.99
CA LEU A 43 -5.16 -9.49 -18.50
C LEU A 43 -5.59 -10.91 -18.92
N VAL A 44 -6.49 -11.54 -18.16
CA VAL A 44 -7.04 -12.88 -18.46
C VAL A 44 -7.69 -12.95 -19.85
N GLY A 45 -8.25 -11.83 -20.34
CA GLY A 45 -8.85 -11.71 -21.68
C GLY A 45 -7.88 -11.40 -22.82
N GLY A 46 -6.56 -11.50 -22.59
CA GLY A 46 -5.52 -11.23 -23.60
C GLY A 46 -5.19 -9.75 -23.80
N GLY A 47 -5.90 -8.84 -23.12
CA GLY A 47 -5.61 -7.41 -23.12
C GLY A 47 -4.35 -7.06 -22.34
N ILE A 48 -3.79 -5.89 -22.61
CA ILE A 48 -2.67 -5.31 -21.86
C ILE A 48 -3.18 -4.02 -21.22
N GLN A 49 -3.00 -3.89 -19.91
CA GLN A 49 -3.30 -2.68 -19.15
C GLN A 49 -2.00 -2.13 -18.56
N VAL A 50 -1.82 -0.81 -18.63
CA VAL A 50 -0.66 -0.14 -18.02
C VAL A 50 -1.16 0.75 -16.89
N GLU A 51 -0.71 0.45 -15.67
CA GLU A 51 -1.11 1.18 -14.47
C GLU A 51 0.07 1.86 -13.79
N GLU A 52 -0.21 2.98 -13.11
CA GLU A 52 0.77 3.61 -12.24
C GLU A 52 0.93 2.81 -10.94
N ILE A 53 2.16 2.66 -10.48
CA ILE A 53 2.44 1.90 -9.25
C ILE A 53 1.66 2.45 -8.03
N ASN A 54 1.46 3.77 -8.00
CA ASN A 54 0.74 4.45 -6.93
C ASN A 54 -0.78 4.33 -7.03
N HIS A 55 -1.29 3.91 -8.19
CA HIS A 55 -2.72 3.62 -8.36
C HIS A 55 -3.09 2.21 -7.91
N ILE A 56 -2.12 1.34 -7.62
CA ILE A 56 -2.38 -0.01 -7.11
C ILE A 56 -2.57 0.06 -5.59
N LEU A 57 -3.70 -0.43 -5.09
CA LEU A 57 -4.02 -0.49 -3.66
C LEU A 57 -3.52 -1.79 -3.04
N PHE A 58 -3.98 -2.91 -3.56
CA PHE A 58 -3.61 -4.24 -3.12
C PHE A 58 -3.87 -5.25 -4.24
N VAL A 59 -3.31 -6.44 -4.08
CA VAL A 59 -3.50 -7.57 -4.97
C VAL A 59 -3.92 -8.75 -4.13
N GLU A 60 -4.95 -9.45 -4.57
CA GLU A 60 -5.39 -10.70 -3.96
C GLU A 60 -5.33 -11.85 -4.96
N SER A 61 -5.07 -13.05 -4.45
CA SER A 61 -5.08 -14.28 -5.24
C SER A 61 -6.44 -14.93 -5.13
N ASN A 62 -7.10 -15.11 -6.27
CA ASN A 62 -8.31 -15.89 -6.42
C ASN A 62 -8.03 -17.11 -7.29
N GLY A 63 -7.64 -18.23 -6.66
CA GLY A 63 -7.19 -19.43 -7.36
C GLY A 63 -5.94 -19.17 -8.21
N HIS A 64 -6.05 -19.38 -9.52
CA HIS A 64 -4.96 -19.14 -10.50
C HIS A 64 -4.96 -17.72 -11.09
N VAL A 65 -5.92 -16.88 -10.69
CA VAL A 65 -6.06 -15.50 -11.16
C VAL A 65 -5.73 -14.54 -10.02
N GLN A 66 -5.09 -13.42 -10.35
CA GLN A 66 -4.70 -12.38 -9.42
C GLN A 66 -5.53 -11.15 -9.73
N GLN A 67 -6.19 -10.64 -8.70
CA GLN A 67 -7.07 -9.49 -8.77
C GLN A 67 -6.32 -8.28 -8.21
N VAL A 68 -6.00 -7.35 -9.10
CA VAL A 68 -5.31 -6.10 -8.77
C VAL A 68 -6.38 -5.04 -8.57
N HIS A 69 -6.46 -4.50 -7.36
CA HIS A 69 -7.42 -3.46 -6.99
C HIS A 69 -6.75 -2.09 -7.10
N THR A 70 -7.39 -1.18 -7.84
CA THR A 70 -6.85 0.16 -8.11
C THR A 70 -7.63 1.26 -7.39
N VAL A 71 -7.02 2.45 -7.28
CA VAL A 71 -7.55 3.61 -6.52
C VAL A 71 -8.90 4.11 -7.06
N ASP A 72 -9.14 3.96 -8.36
CA ASP A 72 -10.38 4.30 -9.05
C ASP A 72 -11.54 3.32 -8.80
N GLY A 73 -11.28 2.21 -8.08
CA GLY A 73 -12.25 1.16 -7.81
C GLY A 73 -12.33 0.10 -8.91
N SER A 74 -11.49 0.19 -9.95
CA SER A 74 -11.37 -0.87 -10.94
C SER A 74 -10.67 -2.10 -10.35
N MET A 75 -10.97 -3.26 -10.95
CA MET A 75 -10.34 -4.53 -10.62
C MET A 75 -9.81 -5.16 -11.90
N LEU A 76 -8.49 -5.36 -11.95
CA LEU A 76 -7.83 -6.01 -13.08
C LEU A 76 -7.54 -7.46 -12.75
N GLU A 77 -7.86 -8.36 -13.67
CA GLU A 77 -7.58 -9.78 -13.53
C GLU A 77 -6.39 -10.17 -14.39
N THR A 78 -5.33 -10.67 -13.76
CA THR A 78 -4.10 -11.15 -14.42
C THR A 78 -3.83 -12.60 -14.06
N ARG A 79 -3.04 -13.28 -14.90
CA ARG A 79 -2.54 -14.66 -14.65
C ARG A 79 -1.09 -14.68 -14.15
N GLN A 80 -0.51 -13.51 -13.89
CA GLN A 80 0.85 -13.40 -13.40
C GLN A 80 0.94 -13.84 -11.93
N SER A 81 1.93 -14.67 -11.60
CA SER A 81 2.09 -15.13 -10.22
C SER A 81 2.32 -13.96 -9.25
N LEU A 82 1.75 -14.07 -8.04
CA LEU A 82 1.96 -13.08 -6.98
C LEU A 82 3.44 -12.83 -6.69
N LEU A 83 4.27 -13.87 -6.72
CA LEU A 83 5.71 -13.74 -6.47
C LEU A 83 6.40 -12.88 -7.53
N ALA A 84 6.14 -13.14 -8.82
CA ALA A 84 6.71 -12.36 -9.91
C ALA A 84 6.22 -10.90 -9.86
N MET A 85 4.96 -10.70 -9.49
CA MET A 85 4.39 -9.36 -9.32
C MET A 85 5.06 -8.62 -8.15
N LEU A 86 5.25 -9.28 -7.01
CA LEU A 86 5.95 -8.70 -5.86
C LEU A 86 7.39 -8.33 -6.21
N GLN A 87 8.13 -9.18 -6.94
CA GLN A 87 9.49 -8.87 -7.40
C GLN A 87 9.51 -7.64 -8.33
N THR A 88 8.53 -7.55 -9.22
CA THR A 88 8.38 -6.39 -10.12
C THR A 88 8.11 -5.12 -9.32
N PHE A 89 7.22 -5.19 -8.33
CA PHE A 89 6.93 -4.07 -7.44
C PHE A 89 8.12 -3.68 -6.59
N GLU A 90 8.89 -4.62 -6.07
CA GLU A 90 10.09 -4.35 -5.28
C GLU A 90 11.17 -3.65 -6.13
N THR A 91 11.31 -4.04 -7.40
CA THR A 91 12.23 -3.38 -8.34
C THR A 91 11.81 -1.94 -8.63
N LEU A 92 10.51 -1.70 -8.77
CA LEU A 92 9.98 -0.38 -9.09
C LEU A 92 9.89 0.52 -7.86
N ALA A 93 9.41 0.01 -6.74
CA ALA A 93 9.15 0.74 -5.52
C ALA A 93 9.58 -0.10 -4.31
N PRO A 94 10.90 -0.12 -4.01
CA PRO A 94 11.45 -0.93 -2.94
C PRO A 94 10.77 -0.64 -1.60
N GLY A 95 10.36 -1.70 -0.91
CA GLY A 95 9.67 -1.61 0.37
C GLY A 95 8.28 -0.97 0.34
N GLN A 96 7.75 -0.55 -0.81
CA GLN A 96 6.39 0.02 -0.88
C GLN A 96 5.32 -1.08 -0.86
N PHE A 97 5.62 -2.28 -1.36
CA PHE A 97 4.68 -3.39 -1.43
C PHE A 97 5.12 -4.52 -0.51
N VAL A 98 4.18 -5.03 0.29
CA VAL A 98 4.46 -6.05 1.31
C VAL A 98 3.40 -7.14 1.28
N SER A 99 3.76 -8.35 1.70
CA SER A 99 2.82 -9.47 1.81
C SER A 99 2.42 -9.72 3.28
N PRO A 100 1.24 -9.25 3.72
CA PRO A 100 0.79 -9.46 5.10
C PRO A 100 0.42 -10.93 5.39
N GLY A 101 -0.02 -11.65 4.37
CA GLY A 101 -0.55 -13.01 4.47
C GLY A 101 -0.50 -13.74 3.13
N LYS A 102 -0.80 -15.05 3.16
CA LYS A 102 -0.84 -15.86 1.95
C LYS A 102 -1.93 -15.32 1.02
N GLY A 103 -1.56 -15.11 -0.25
CA GLY A 103 -2.50 -14.65 -1.27
C GLY A 103 -2.70 -13.15 -1.34
N TYR A 104 -1.95 -12.33 -0.57
CA TYR A 104 -2.09 -10.88 -0.60
C TYR A 104 -0.77 -10.15 -0.78
N ILE A 105 -0.81 -9.07 -1.55
CA ILE A 105 0.21 -8.02 -1.61
C ILE A 105 -0.50 -6.70 -1.36
N VAL A 106 0.07 -5.84 -0.51
CA VAL A 106 -0.53 -4.57 -0.11
C VAL A 106 0.44 -3.44 -0.36
N ASN A 107 -0.05 -2.36 -0.97
CA ASN A 107 0.68 -1.10 -1.05
C ASN A 107 0.64 -0.41 0.32
N GLN A 108 1.79 -0.28 0.97
CA GLN A 108 1.91 0.38 2.27
C GLN A 108 1.43 1.83 2.23
N SER A 109 1.58 2.52 1.10
CA SER A 109 1.07 3.91 0.96
C SER A 109 -0.45 4.00 0.94
N ALA A 110 -1.17 2.89 0.70
CA ALA A 110 -2.62 2.84 0.65
C ALA A 110 -3.28 2.40 1.97
N ILE A 111 -2.48 2.00 2.96
CA ILE A 111 -2.98 1.52 4.25
C ILE A 111 -3.61 2.66 5.05
N HIS A 112 -4.84 2.46 5.53
CA HIS A 112 -5.56 3.43 6.33
C HIS A 112 -5.51 3.11 7.83
N ILE A 113 -5.64 1.82 8.17
CA ILE A 113 -5.71 1.31 9.54
C ILE A 113 -4.97 -0.03 9.57
N ILE A 114 -4.18 -0.27 10.61
CA ILE A 114 -3.56 -1.57 10.90
C ILE A 114 -4.12 -2.06 12.23
N LYS A 115 -4.70 -3.26 12.26
CA LYS A 115 -5.14 -3.96 13.46
C LYS A 115 -4.41 -5.29 13.59
N SER A 116 -4.54 -5.92 14.76
CA SER A 116 -3.89 -7.20 15.07
C SER A 116 -4.31 -8.36 14.17
N GLU A 117 -5.52 -8.30 13.60
CA GLU A 117 -6.10 -9.37 12.77
C GLU A 117 -6.28 -8.99 11.29
N TYR A 118 -6.30 -7.70 10.98
CA TYR A 118 -6.48 -7.22 9.60
C TYR A 118 -5.87 -5.84 9.37
N ILE A 119 -5.63 -5.54 8.11
CA ILE A 119 -5.24 -4.22 7.60
C ILE A 119 -6.42 -3.69 6.80
N GLU A 120 -6.71 -2.40 6.92
CA GLU A 120 -7.76 -1.75 6.15
C GLU A 120 -7.17 -0.90 5.02
N VAL A 121 -7.61 -1.19 3.80
CA VAL A 121 -7.20 -0.48 2.58
C VAL A 121 -8.46 -0.06 1.84
N LYS A 122 -8.77 1.25 1.82
CA LYS A 122 -9.96 1.80 1.13
C LYS A 122 -11.26 1.03 1.48
N GLY A 123 -11.45 0.71 2.76
CA GLY A 123 -12.62 -0.04 3.26
C GLY A 123 -12.53 -1.57 3.13
N HIS A 124 -11.52 -2.12 2.45
CA HIS A 124 -11.29 -3.57 2.36
C HIS A 124 -10.49 -4.07 3.55
N LYS A 125 -10.89 -5.21 4.11
CA LYS A 125 -10.21 -5.87 5.24
C LYS A 125 -9.31 -6.98 4.73
N ILE A 126 -8.00 -6.74 4.78
CA ILE A 126 -6.98 -7.70 4.35
C ILE A 126 -6.50 -8.48 5.57
N PRO A 127 -6.57 -9.81 5.59
CA PRO A 127 -6.21 -10.61 6.75
C PRO A 127 -4.71 -10.50 7.06
N LEU A 128 -4.39 -10.27 8.33
CA LEU A 128 -3.03 -10.21 8.84
C LEU A 128 -2.84 -11.30 9.89
N ALA A 129 -1.83 -12.14 9.70
CA ALA A 129 -1.53 -13.19 10.67
C ALA A 129 -1.04 -12.56 11.98
N LYS A 130 -1.66 -12.87 13.12
CA LYS A 130 -1.32 -12.32 14.45
C LYS A 130 0.19 -12.35 14.76
N ARG A 131 0.86 -13.46 14.44
CA ARG A 131 2.32 -13.64 14.62
C ARG A 131 3.18 -12.66 13.82
N LYS A 132 2.66 -12.14 12.70
CA LYS A 132 3.35 -11.17 11.84
C LYS A 132 3.03 -9.73 12.19
N TYR A 133 2.03 -9.48 13.03
CA TYR A 133 1.55 -8.13 13.34
C TYR A 133 2.67 -7.19 13.81
N ARG A 134 3.45 -7.62 14.81
CA ARG A 134 4.53 -6.79 15.38
C ARG A 134 5.57 -6.41 14.33
N GLN A 135 6.03 -7.40 13.56
CA GLN A 135 7.01 -7.19 12.49
C GLN A 135 6.45 -6.26 11.40
N PHE A 136 5.22 -6.52 10.95
CA PHE A 136 4.55 -5.72 9.93
C PHE A 136 4.39 -4.26 10.37
N GLN A 137 4.02 -4.05 11.64
CA GLN A 137 3.86 -2.71 12.19
C GLN A 137 5.19 -1.95 12.25
N GLU A 138 6.27 -2.60 12.69
CA GLU A 138 7.61 -2.01 12.70
C GLU A 138 8.08 -1.63 11.29
N ASP A 139 7.89 -2.52 10.31
CA ASP A 139 8.29 -2.28 8.92
C ASP A 139 7.46 -1.18 8.25
N TYR A 140 6.16 -1.11 8.57
CA TYR A 140 5.29 -0.02 8.15
C TYR A 140 5.73 1.33 8.72
N PHE A 141 6.09 1.38 10.02
CA PHE A 141 6.60 2.61 10.60
C PHE A 141 7.91 3.04 9.94
N LYS A 142 8.85 2.11 9.71
CA LYS A 142 10.09 2.42 8.98
C LYS A 142 9.81 2.98 7.59
N PHE A 143 8.83 2.41 6.87
CA PHE A 143 8.43 2.90 5.56
C PHE A 143 7.90 4.34 5.60
N ILE A 144 6.98 4.63 6.53
CA ILE A 144 6.41 5.99 6.68
C ILE A 144 7.49 7.00 7.07
N PHE A 145 8.34 6.67 8.05
CA PHE A 145 9.39 7.59 8.51
C PHE A 145 10.55 7.75 7.51
N SER A 146 10.88 6.73 6.72
CA SER A 146 11.90 6.85 5.66
C SER A 146 11.43 7.72 4.48
N LYS A 147 10.12 7.93 4.34
CA LYS A 147 9.55 8.81 3.30
C LYS A 147 9.58 10.28 3.69
N ASP A 148 9.72 10.57 5.00
CA ASP A 148 9.79 11.93 5.57
C ASP A 148 11.24 12.41 5.80
N ALA A 149 12.26 11.57 5.54
CA ALA A 149 13.69 11.87 5.61
C ALA A 149 14.27 12.22 4.24
#